data_AF-A0A3P9C682-F1
#
_entry.id   AF-A0A3P9C682-F1
#
_cell.length_a   1.000
_cell.length_b   1.000
_cell.length_c   1.000
_cell.angle_alpha   90.00
_cell.angle_beta   90.00
_cell.angle_gamma   90.00
#
_symmetry.space_group_name_H-M   'P 1'
#
loop_
_entity.id
_entity.type
_entity.pdbx_description
1 polymer ?
#
loop_
_entity_poly.entity_id
_entity_poly.type
_entity_poly.pdbx_seq_one_letter_code
_entity_poly.pdbx_strand_id
1 'polypeptide(L)'
;QPPGRLFHLPTKSTSKTVEERGKWGSKKEFILSVAGAIIGLGNVWRFPYLCYKNGGGAFFIPYVLFLLTCGIPLFVLETALGQYTSQGGIMCWRKVCPLFEGMGYASQMIIFYGGISYIVILAWAFLYLFSSFSGELPWATCNNTWNTSKYICCYYTFICLCIHQKISGLKNSMDNVNVTSLCF
;
A
#
# COMPACT_ATOMS: atom_id res chain seq x y z
N GLN A 1 -56.58 47.30 -24.41
CA GLN A 1 -55.15 46.95 -24.61
C GLN A 1 -54.39 47.30 -23.34
N PRO A 2 -54.17 46.36 -22.40
CA PRO A 2 -53.40 46.66 -21.19
C PRO A 2 -51.89 46.38 -21.38
N PRO A 3 -51.01 47.18 -20.75
CA PRO A 3 -49.56 47.09 -20.92
C PRO A 3 -48.91 46.02 -20.02
N GLY A 4 -47.90 45.35 -20.57
CA GLY A 4 -46.72 44.82 -19.87
C GLY A 4 -46.91 44.02 -18.57
N ARG A 5 -47.19 42.72 -18.69
CA ARG A 5 -47.04 41.76 -17.59
C ARG A 5 -45.54 41.52 -17.34
N LEU A 6 -44.98 42.22 -16.35
CA LEU A 6 -43.63 42.01 -15.83
C LEU A 6 -43.55 40.59 -15.26
N PHE A 7 -42.81 39.71 -15.95
CA PHE A 7 -42.59 38.33 -15.55
C PHE A 7 -41.70 38.34 -14.30
N HIS A 8 -42.31 38.22 -13.11
CA HIS A 8 -41.59 37.87 -11.90
C HIS A 8 -41.02 36.46 -12.11
N LEU A 9 -39.77 36.38 -12.60
CA LEU A 9 -39.00 35.16 -12.50
C LEU A 9 -38.91 34.81 -11.00
N PRO A 10 -39.36 33.64 -10.56
CA PRO A 10 -39.08 33.21 -9.21
C PRO A 10 -37.55 33.15 -9.10
N THR A 11 -36.97 33.99 -8.26
CA THR A 11 -35.63 33.75 -7.73
C THR A 11 -35.72 32.42 -7.03
N LYS A 12 -35.39 31.35 -7.76
CA LYS A 12 -35.05 30.06 -7.18
C LYS A 12 -33.85 30.37 -6.30
N SER A 13 -34.11 30.67 -5.04
CA SER A 13 -33.12 30.62 -3.99
C SER A 13 -32.68 29.16 -4.00
N THR A 14 -31.63 28.88 -4.77
CA THR A 14 -30.86 27.67 -4.62
C THR A 14 -30.26 27.80 -3.23
N SER A 15 -31.03 27.42 -2.21
CA SER A 15 -30.47 27.01 -0.94
C SER A 15 -29.48 25.94 -1.34
N LYS A 16 -28.20 26.32 -1.40
CA LYS A 16 -27.11 25.37 -1.39
C LYS A 16 -27.28 24.65 -0.07
N THR A 17 -28.08 23.59 -0.05
CA THR A 17 -28.03 22.57 0.98
C THR A 17 -26.58 22.10 0.91
N VAL A 18 -25.73 22.64 1.79
CA VAL A 18 -24.38 22.15 1.95
C VAL A 18 -24.57 20.68 2.29
N GLU A 19 -24.25 19.82 1.33
CA GLU A 19 -24.34 18.37 1.51
C GLU A 19 -23.54 18.04 2.78
N GLU A 20 -24.23 17.57 3.83
CA GLU A 20 -23.56 17.21 5.06
C GLU A 20 -22.55 16.11 4.76
N ARG A 21 -21.34 16.27 5.30
CA ARG A 21 -20.26 15.30 5.13
C ARG A 21 -20.75 13.90 5.53
N GLY A 22 -20.58 12.93 4.62
CA GLY A 22 -20.89 11.54 4.89
C GLY A 22 -20.17 11.03 6.15
N LYS A 23 -20.92 10.37 7.04
CA LYS A 23 -20.40 9.69 8.23
C LYS A 23 -20.19 8.21 7.91
N TRP A 24 -19.20 7.60 8.56
CA TRP A 24 -18.99 6.15 8.47
C TRP A 24 -20.19 5.39 9.03
N GLY A 25 -20.64 4.34 8.33
CA GLY A 25 -21.76 3.51 8.76
C GLY A 25 -21.42 2.65 9.98
N SER A 26 -20.14 2.27 10.12
CA SER A 26 -19.64 1.54 11.28
C SER A 26 -18.18 1.84 11.61
N LYS A 27 -17.79 1.68 12.87
CA LYS A 27 -16.38 1.74 13.31
C LYS A 27 -15.52 0.68 12.60
N LYS A 28 -16.11 -0.45 12.23
CA LYS A 28 -15.40 -1.54 11.54
C LYS A 28 -14.98 -1.13 10.12
N GLU A 29 -15.84 -0.41 9.40
CA GLU A 29 -15.54 0.13 8.07
C GLU A 29 -14.35 1.08 8.13
N PHE A 30 -14.35 1.98 9.12
CA PHE A 30 -13.24 2.89 9.36
C PHE A 30 -11.92 2.16 9.61
N ILE A 31 -11.90 1.20 10.53
CA ILE A 31 -10.68 0.42 10.85
C ILE A 31 -10.21 -0.36 9.62
N LEU A 32 -11.12 -0.95 8.84
CA LEU A 32 -10.78 -1.69 7.63
C LEU A 32 -10.18 -0.78 6.56
N SER A 33 -10.75 0.41 6.36
CA SER A 33 -10.20 1.41 5.43
C SER A 33 -8.79 1.87 5.84
N VAL A 34 -8.58 2.13 7.14
CA VAL A 34 -7.27 2.50 7.68
C VAL A 34 -6.26 1.36 7.51
N ALA A 35 -6.65 0.13 7.84
CA ALA A 35 -5.80 -1.04 7.68
C ALA A 35 -5.39 -1.25 6.21
N GLY A 36 -6.33 -1.09 5.27
CA GLY A 36 -6.06 -1.16 3.84
C GLY A 36 -5.11 -0.07 3.34
N ALA A 37 -5.15 1.12 3.94
CA ALA A 37 -4.22 2.21 3.61
C ALA A 37 -2.79 1.94 4.13
N ILE A 38 -2.64 1.25 5.27
CA ILE A 38 -1.34 0.96 5.90
C ILE A 38 -0.69 -0.29 5.27
N ILE A 39 -1.49 -1.31 4.95
CA ILE A 39 -1.02 -2.57 4.36
C ILE A 39 -0.83 -2.39 2.85
N GLY A 40 0.32 -1.82 2.45
CA GLY A 40 0.71 -1.71 1.05
C GLY A 40 1.50 -2.94 0.54
N LEU A 41 1.29 -3.32 -0.73
CA LEU A 41 2.10 -4.29 -1.47
C LEU A 41 3.60 -3.96 -1.37
N GLY A 42 3.94 -2.67 -1.37
CA GLY A 42 5.31 -2.18 -1.18
C GLY A 42 5.94 -2.63 0.14
N ASN A 43 5.17 -2.72 1.22
CA ASN A 43 5.66 -3.15 2.51
C ASN A 43 5.95 -4.66 2.53
N VAL A 44 5.22 -5.45 1.74
CA VAL A 44 5.36 -6.92 1.69
C VAL A 44 6.74 -7.36 1.23
N TRP A 45 7.33 -6.71 0.22
CA TRP A 45 8.68 -7.07 -0.26
C TRP A 45 9.78 -6.22 0.36
N ARG A 46 9.51 -4.96 0.71
CA ARG A 46 10.55 -4.04 1.19
C ARG A 46 10.95 -4.33 2.63
N PHE A 47 9.99 -4.71 3.48
CA PHE A 47 10.29 -5.05 4.87
C PHE A 47 11.22 -6.26 4.99
N PRO A 48 10.96 -7.41 4.33
CA PRO A 48 11.88 -8.55 4.36
C PRO A 48 13.27 -8.22 3.80
N TYR A 49 13.32 -7.45 2.70
CA TYR A 49 14.60 -7.03 2.11
C TYR A 49 15.44 -6.21 3.08
N LEU A 50 14.82 -5.24 3.76
CA LEU A 50 15.52 -4.36 4.70
C LEU A 50 15.94 -5.10 5.98
N CYS A 51 15.09 -5.99 6.49
CA CYS A 51 15.45 -6.85 7.61
C CYS A 51 16.65 -7.72 7.27
N TYR A 52 16.66 -8.35 6.09
CA TYR A 52 17.78 -9.20 5.67
C TYR A 52 19.10 -8.44 5.58
N LYS A 53 19.09 -7.22 5.02
CA LYS A 53 20.30 -6.40 4.88
C LYS A 53 20.83 -5.87 6.22
N ASN A 54 19.95 -5.61 7.19
CA ASN A 54 20.29 -4.93 8.45
C ASN A 54 20.40 -5.89 9.65
N GLY A 55 20.87 -7.12 9.44
CA GLY A 55 21.11 -8.08 10.52
C GLY A 55 19.89 -8.92 10.92
N GLY A 56 18.93 -9.12 10.01
CA GLY A 56 17.79 -10.00 10.18
C GLY A 56 16.85 -9.55 11.30
N GLY A 57 16.66 -10.41 12.30
CA GLY A 57 15.76 -10.16 13.43
C GLY A 57 16.18 -9.01 14.35
N ALA A 58 17.48 -8.65 14.39
CA ALA A 58 17.97 -7.54 15.22
C ALA A 58 17.43 -6.17 14.77
N PHE A 59 17.08 -6.02 13.49
CA PHE A 59 16.46 -4.82 12.94
C PHE A 59 15.05 -4.54 13.52
N PHE A 60 14.41 -5.55 14.11
CA PHE A 60 13.07 -5.42 14.66
C PHE A 60 13.02 -4.52 15.90
N ILE A 61 14.08 -4.53 16.72
CA ILE A 61 14.18 -3.75 17.95
C ILE A 61 14.09 -2.24 17.66
N PRO A 62 14.97 -1.64 16.82
CA PRO A 62 14.85 -0.22 16.47
C PRO A 62 13.56 0.07 15.71
N TYR A 63 13.09 -0.85 14.85
CA TYR A 63 11.85 -0.67 14.10
C TYR A 63 10.63 -0.50 15.01
N VAL A 64 10.45 -1.36 16.01
CA VAL A 64 9.35 -1.26 16.98
C VAL A 64 9.50 -0.01 17.84
N LEU A 65 10.71 0.33 18.27
CA LEU A 65 10.94 1.56 19.04
C LEU A 65 10.49 2.81 18.27
N PHE A 66 10.91 2.97 17.01
CA PHE A 66 10.46 4.09 16.16
C PHE A 66 8.96 4.05 15.86
N LEU A 67 8.37 2.87 15.74
CA LEU A 67 6.93 2.72 15.56
C LEU A 67 6.17 3.23 16.79
N LEU A 68 6.61 2.88 17.99
CA LEU A 68 5.96 3.31 19.24
C LEU A 68 6.20 4.80 19.53
N THR A 69 7.42 5.31 19.31
CA THR A 69 7.79 6.69 19.67
C THR A 69 7.42 7.73 18.62
N CYS A 70 7.41 7.37 17.33
CA CYS A 70 7.11 8.30 16.24
C CYS A 70 5.88 7.86 15.44
N GLY A 71 5.77 6.58 15.09
CA GLY A 71 4.69 6.08 14.24
C GLY A 71 3.29 6.26 14.87
N ILE A 72 3.07 5.73 16.07
CA ILE A 72 1.78 5.82 16.76
C ILE A 72 1.41 7.29 17.08
N PRO A 73 2.30 8.12 17.65
CA PRO A 73 1.98 9.52 17.91
C PRO A 73 1.61 10.31 16.64
N LEU A 74 2.32 10.10 15.53
CA LEU A 74 2.00 10.76 14.26
C LEU A 74 0.65 10.30 13.70
N PHE A 75 0.35 9.00 13.78
CA PHE A 75 -0.93 8.46 13.32
C PHE A 75 -2.12 9.00 14.14
N VAL A 76 -1.96 9.09 15.47
CA VAL A 76 -2.97 9.67 16.36
C VAL A 76 -3.13 11.16 16.10
N LEU A 77 -2.03 11.90 15.91
CA LEU A 77 -2.06 13.32 15.57
C LEU A 77 -2.82 13.57 14.26
N GLU A 78 -2.50 12.84 13.20
CA GLU A 78 -3.15 12.96 11.90
C GLU A 78 -4.65 12.64 11.98
N THR A 79 -5.00 11.55 12.68
CA THR A 79 -6.40 11.15 12.85
C THR A 79 -7.18 12.18 13.68
N ALA A 80 -6.59 12.67 14.77
CA ALA A 80 -7.21 13.70 15.62
C ALA A 80 -7.41 15.02 14.87
N LEU A 81 -6.43 15.46 14.08
CA LEU A 81 -6.55 16.65 13.23
C LEU A 81 -7.64 16.49 12.16
N GLY A 82 -7.73 15.32 11.53
CA GLY A 82 -8.77 15.02 10.55
C GLY A 82 -10.18 14.98 11.15
N GLN A 83 -10.31 14.51 12.39
CA GLN A 83 -11.59 14.54 13.12
C GLN A 83 -11.95 15.96 13.58
N TYR A 84 -10.99 16.70 14.13
CA TYR A 84 -11.19 18.07 14.64
C TYR A 84 -11.57 19.07 13.54
N THR A 85 -10.82 19.08 12.42
CA THR A 85 -11.09 20.03 11.33
C THR A 85 -12.26 19.60 10.45
N SER A 86 -12.57 18.30 10.43
CA SER A 86 -13.59 17.67 9.60
C SER A 86 -13.52 18.05 8.12
N GLN A 87 -12.32 18.38 7.63
CA GLN A 87 -12.05 18.85 6.28
C GLN A 87 -10.93 18.03 5.63
N GLY A 88 -10.81 18.11 4.29
CA GLY A 88 -9.75 17.42 3.55
C GLY A 88 -8.36 17.96 3.88
N GLY A 89 -7.30 17.20 3.56
CA GLY A 89 -5.91 17.48 3.98
C GLY A 89 -5.42 18.89 3.65
N ILE A 90 -5.74 19.43 2.47
CA ILE A 90 -5.35 20.80 2.06
C ILE A 90 -6.08 21.86 2.92
N MET A 91 -7.39 21.70 3.10
CA MET A 91 -8.22 22.65 3.85
C MET A 91 -7.95 22.59 5.36
N CYS A 92 -7.55 21.43 5.88
CA CYS A 92 -7.12 21.23 7.26
C CYS A 92 -5.93 22.16 7.59
N TRP A 93 -4.88 22.15 6.76
CA TRP A 93 -3.71 23.01 6.97
C TRP A 93 -4.06 24.50 6.90
N ARG A 94 -4.93 24.90 5.97
CA ARG A 94 -5.39 26.29 5.85
C ARG A 94 -6.13 26.79 7.09
N LYS A 95 -6.88 25.92 7.78
CA LYS A 95 -7.59 26.26 9.04
C LYS A 95 -6.68 26.31 10.27
N VAL A 96 -5.67 25.44 10.33
CA VAL A 96 -4.74 25.41 11.46
C VAL A 96 -3.76 26.57 11.36
N CYS A 97 -3.05 26.69 10.24
CA CYS A 97 -2.08 27.75 9.97
C CYS A 97 -1.97 27.96 8.45
N PRO A 98 -2.44 29.08 7.89
CA PRO A 98 -2.41 29.33 6.45
C PRO A 98 -1.00 29.35 5.86
N LEU A 99 0.03 29.63 6.67
CA LEU A 99 1.43 29.55 6.25
C LEU A 99 1.87 28.13 5.82
N PHE A 100 1.24 27.09 6.38
CA PHE A 100 1.55 25.69 6.10
C PHE A 100 0.67 25.07 5.00
N GLU A 101 -0.08 25.89 4.25
CA GLU A 101 -0.92 25.42 3.15
C GLU A 101 -0.14 24.60 2.09
N GLY A 102 1.14 24.94 1.87
CA GLY A 102 2.04 24.20 0.98
C GLY A 102 2.22 22.72 1.37
N MET A 103 2.12 22.35 2.65
CA MET A 103 2.24 20.95 3.09
C MET A 103 1.09 20.10 2.57
N GLY A 104 -0.13 20.66 2.49
CA GLY A 104 -1.29 19.96 1.93
C GLY A 104 -1.15 19.69 0.43
N TYR A 105 -0.60 20.65 -0.31
CA TYR A 105 -0.34 20.46 -1.75
C TYR A 105 0.81 19.46 -1.98
N ALA A 106 1.87 19.53 -1.19
CA ALA A 106 2.99 18.59 -1.28
C ALA A 106 2.54 17.14 -1.00
N SER A 107 1.74 16.91 0.05
CA SER A 107 1.22 15.57 0.35
C SER A 107 0.32 15.04 -0.76
N GLN A 108 -0.53 15.88 -1.35
CA GLN A 108 -1.40 15.49 -2.46
C GLN A 108 -0.60 15.09 -3.71
N MET A 109 0.49 15.81 -4.02
CA MET A 109 1.38 15.45 -5.12
C MET A 109 2.07 14.10 -4.89
N ILE A 110 2.59 13.87 -3.68
CA ILE A 110 3.24 12.59 -3.33
C ILE A 110 2.26 11.42 -3.49
N ILE A 111 1.02 11.58 -3.01
CA ILE A 111 -0.02 10.55 -3.13
C ILE A 111 -0.37 10.30 -4.60
N PHE A 112 -0.42 11.36 -5.43
CA PHE A 112 -0.71 11.23 -6.85
C PHE A 112 0.37 10.43 -7.61
N TYR A 113 1.64 10.79 -7.43
CA TYR A 113 2.76 10.05 -8.05
C TYR A 113 2.85 8.61 -7.53
N GLY A 114 2.61 8.40 -6.24
CA GLY A 114 2.50 7.07 -5.64
C GLY A 114 1.37 6.25 -6.25
N GLY A 115 0.20 6.87 -6.45
CA GLY A 115 -0.96 6.23 -7.06
C GLY A 115 -0.70 5.73 -8.48
N ILE A 116 -0.07 6.55 -9.33
CA ILE A 116 0.26 6.17 -10.72
C ILE A 116 1.16 4.93 -10.72
N SER A 117 2.24 4.97 -9.94
CA SER A 117 3.20 3.86 -9.89
C SER A 117 2.59 2.59 -9.28
N TYR A 118 1.64 2.74 -8.33
CA TYR A 118 0.93 1.61 -7.74
C TYR A 118 -0.05 0.94 -8.71
N ILE A 119 -0.79 1.73 -9.52
CA ILE A 119 -1.71 1.20 -10.53
C ILE A 119 -0.94 0.37 -11.57
N VAL A 120 0.25 0.82 -11.99
CA VAL A 120 1.10 0.04 -12.90
C VAL A 120 1.46 -1.31 -12.29
N ILE A 121 1.94 -1.35 -11.05
CA ILE A 121 2.29 -2.60 -10.36
C ILE A 121 1.07 -3.53 -10.25
N LEU A 122 -0.10 -2.97 -9.91
CA LEU A 122 -1.34 -3.74 -9.86
C LEU A 122 -1.71 -4.32 -11.23
N ALA A 123 -1.55 -3.55 -12.32
CA ALA A 123 -1.80 -4.04 -13.67
C ALA A 123 -0.89 -5.22 -14.04
N TRP A 124 0.40 -5.15 -13.70
CA TRP A 124 1.32 -6.28 -13.86
C TRP A 124 0.88 -7.49 -13.01
N ALA A 125 0.53 -7.27 -11.74
CA ALA A 125 0.06 -8.34 -10.86
C ALA A 125 -1.21 -9.03 -11.40
N PHE A 126 -2.17 -8.26 -11.94
CA PHE A 126 -3.37 -8.80 -12.59
C PHE A 126 -3.01 -9.61 -13.83
N LEU A 127 -2.08 -9.13 -14.67
CA LEU A 127 -1.62 -9.88 -15.84
C LEU A 127 -1.04 -11.24 -15.42
N TYR A 128 -0.14 -11.26 -14.42
CA TYR A 128 0.41 -12.51 -13.90
C TYR A 128 -0.64 -13.41 -13.23
N LEU A 129 -1.64 -12.83 -12.57
CA LEU A 129 -2.75 -13.59 -12.00
C LEU A 129 -3.55 -14.31 -13.09
N PHE A 130 -3.92 -13.61 -14.16
CA PHE A 130 -4.65 -14.23 -15.27
C PHE A 130 -3.81 -15.28 -16.01
N SER A 131 -2.52 -15.01 -16.23
CA SER A 131 -1.59 -15.98 -16.83
C SER A 131 -1.33 -17.21 -15.94
N SER A 132 -1.65 -17.17 -14.65
CA SER A 132 -1.53 -18.31 -13.73
C SER A 132 -2.70 -19.31 -13.84
N PHE A 133 -3.82 -18.92 -14.48
CA PHE A 133 -4.92 -19.85 -14.73
C PHE A 133 -4.70 -20.74 -15.96
N SER A 134 -3.62 -20.53 -16.71
CA SER A 134 -3.21 -21.42 -17.80
C SER A 134 -2.59 -22.72 -17.24
N GLY A 135 -2.92 -23.86 -17.85
CA GLY A 135 -2.48 -25.19 -17.37
C GLY A 135 -0.97 -25.39 -17.33
N GLU A 136 -0.22 -24.72 -18.22
CA GLU A 136 1.22 -24.57 -18.11
C GLU A 136 1.59 -23.09 -17.93
N LEU A 137 2.42 -22.79 -16.94
CA LEU A 137 2.81 -21.43 -16.62
C LEU A 137 3.79 -20.92 -17.69
N PRO A 138 3.54 -19.76 -18.32
CA PRO A 138 4.34 -19.28 -19.45
C PRO A 138 5.78 -18.92 -19.06
N TRP A 139 6.05 -18.68 -17.79
CA TRP A 139 7.40 -18.46 -17.29
C TRP A 139 8.12 -19.74 -16.85
N ALA A 140 7.44 -20.89 -16.75
CA ALA A 140 8.07 -22.15 -16.36
C ALA A 140 8.91 -22.76 -17.49
N THR A 141 8.52 -22.53 -18.74
CA THR A 141 9.22 -23.05 -19.92
C THR A 141 10.00 -21.95 -20.62
N CYS A 142 11.11 -22.34 -21.23
CA CYS A 142 11.96 -21.42 -21.98
C CYS A 142 11.63 -21.37 -23.48
N ASN A 143 10.55 -22.03 -23.92
CA ASN A 143 10.14 -22.12 -25.33
C ASN A 143 9.11 -21.05 -25.71
N ASN A 144 9.40 -19.78 -25.42
CA ASN A 144 8.50 -18.67 -25.72
C ASN A 144 9.10 -17.73 -26.78
N THR A 145 8.24 -17.05 -27.54
CA THR A 145 8.64 -16.14 -28.63
C THR A 145 9.40 -14.90 -28.14
N TRP A 146 9.22 -14.51 -26.87
CA TRP A 146 9.97 -13.42 -26.24
C TRP A 146 11.31 -13.85 -25.63
N ASN A 147 11.65 -15.16 -25.65
CA ASN A 147 12.92 -15.64 -25.14
C ASN A 147 14.02 -15.53 -26.20
N THR A 148 15.14 -14.91 -25.85
CA THR A 148 16.33 -14.86 -26.71
C THR A 148 17.14 -16.15 -26.57
N SER A 149 17.60 -16.73 -27.69
CA SER A 149 18.24 -18.06 -27.78
C SER A 149 19.51 -18.27 -26.91
N LYS A 150 20.05 -17.24 -26.27
CA LYS A 150 21.31 -17.31 -25.49
C LYS A 150 21.16 -17.62 -24.00
N TYR A 151 19.96 -17.60 -23.41
CA TYR A 151 19.80 -17.67 -21.94
C TYR A 151 18.71 -18.64 -21.48
N ILE A 152 18.55 -19.75 -22.19
CA ILE A 152 17.46 -20.69 -21.97
C ILE A 152 17.87 -21.75 -20.94
N CYS A 153 17.17 -21.75 -19.80
CA CYS A 153 17.06 -22.83 -18.82
C CYS A 153 18.21 -23.07 -17.82
N CYS A 154 18.86 -22.04 -17.27
CA CYS A 154 19.67 -22.21 -16.05
C CYS A 154 19.08 -21.48 -14.82
N TYR A 155 18.27 -20.44 -15.03
CA TYR A 155 17.74 -19.62 -13.93
C TYR A 155 16.57 -20.28 -13.17
N TYR A 156 15.73 -21.06 -13.86
CA TYR A 156 14.65 -21.83 -13.20
C TYR A 156 15.17 -23.01 -12.40
N THR A 157 16.22 -23.68 -12.89
CA THR A 157 16.90 -24.75 -12.13
C THR A 157 17.55 -24.18 -10.87
N PHE A 158 18.26 -23.05 -10.95
CA PHE A 158 18.92 -22.46 -9.77
C PHE A 158 17.95 -21.87 -8.74
N ILE A 159 16.87 -21.19 -9.13
CA ILE A 159 15.89 -20.65 -8.16
C ILE A 159 15.06 -21.77 -7.55
N CYS A 160 14.61 -22.75 -8.34
CA CYS A 160 13.81 -23.86 -7.82
C CYS A 160 14.67 -24.78 -6.93
N LEU A 161 15.95 -25.04 -7.28
CA LEU A 161 16.89 -25.71 -6.37
C LEU A 161 17.19 -24.89 -5.12
N CYS A 162 17.42 -23.57 -5.22
CA CYS A 162 17.69 -22.74 -4.05
C CYS A 162 16.50 -22.66 -3.09
N ILE A 163 15.27 -22.57 -3.60
CA ILE A 163 14.06 -22.54 -2.76
C ILE A 163 13.80 -23.93 -2.17
N HIS A 164 13.95 -25.01 -2.94
CA HIS A 164 13.80 -26.38 -2.44
C HIS A 164 14.89 -26.77 -1.43
N GLN A 165 16.16 -26.39 -1.64
CA GLN A 165 17.29 -26.56 -0.70
C GLN A 165 17.11 -25.75 0.58
N LYS A 166 16.59 -24.51 0.50
CA LYS A 166 16.41 -23.67 1.69
C LYS A 166 15.22 -24.14 2.55
N ILE A 167 14.18 -24.69 1.92
CA ILE A 167 13.03 -25.30 2.61
C ILE A 167 13.39 -26.67 3.20
N SER A 168 14.14 -27.52 2.48
CA SER A 168 14.63 -28.80 3.01
C SER A 168 15.73 -28.60 4.07
N GLY A 169 16.56 -27.57 3.97
CA GLY A 169 17.50 -27.15 5.01
C GLY A 169 16.82 -26.59 6.26
N LEU A 170 15.69 -25.89 6.13
CA LEU A 170 14.86 -25.47 7.26
C LEU A 170 14.13 -26.65 7.92
N LYS A 171 13.68 -27.64 7.13
CA LYS A 171 13.08 -28.87 7.66
C LYS A 171 14.12 -29.71 8.42
N ASN A 172 15.31 -29.88 7.86
CA ASN A 172 16.43 -30.55 8.53
C ASN A 172 16.94 -29.77 9.76
N SER A 173 16.79 -28.44 9.80
CA SER A 173 17.15 -27.61 10.95
C SER A 173 16.15 -27.73 12.10
N MET A 174 14.86 -27.92 11.81
CA MET A 174 13.84 -28.19 12.83
C MET A 174 13.87 -29.64 13.36
N ASP A 175 14.35 -30.60 12.54
CA ASP A 175 14.51 -32.00 12.95
C ASP A 175 15.82 -32.26 13.75
N ASN A 176 16.77 -31.31 13.76
CA ASN A 176 18.09 -31.46 14.43
C ASN A 176 18.23 -30.68 15.76
N VAL A 177 17.13 -30.24 16.36
CA VAL A 177 17.19 -29.76 17.75
C VAL A 177 17.18 -30.98 18.69
N ASN A 178 18.41 -31.41 19.02
CA ASN A 178 18.84 -32.35 20.06
C ASN A 178 18.71 -33.86 19.79
N VAL A 179 19.74 -34.46 19.17
CA VAL A 179 20.46 -35.63 19.71
C VAL A 179 21.92 -35.62 19.20
N THR A 180 22.91 -35.59 20.12
CA THR A 180 24.33 -36.00 19.96
C THR A 180 25.20 -35.27 18.92
N SER A 181 26.16 -34.43 19.29
CA SER A 181 27.51 -34.81 19.78
C SER A 181 28.26 -35.78 18.86
N LEU A 182 29.52 -35.45 18.55
CA LEU A 182 30.53 -36.22 17.78
C LEU A 182 30.32 -36.16 16.25
N CYS A 183 31.30 -35.89 15.41
CA CYS A 183 32.75 -35.96 15.52
C CYS A 183 33.35 -35.20 14.32
N PHE A 184 34.40 -34.42 14.56
CA PHE A 184 35.37 -33.82 13.61
C PHE A 184 34.87 -32.87 12.52
#